data_AF-A0A3C0W681-F1
#
_entry.id   AF-A0A3C0W681-F1
#
_cell.length_a   1.000
_cell.length_b   1.000
_cell.length_c   1.000
_cell.angle_alpha   90.00
_cell.angle_beta   90.00
_cell.angle_gamma   90.00
#
_symmetry.space_group_name_H-M   'P 1'
#
loop_
_entity.id
_entity.type
_entity.pdbx_description
1 polymer ?
#
loop_
_entity_poly.entity_id
_entity_poly.type
_entity_poly.pdbx_seq_one_letter_code
_entity_poly.pdbx_strand_id
1 'polypeptide(L)' 'MTQLDELIARAREHKMTASERRLQRVSLIMGLRGHSSTLTRDKVEEILDETEGREAHAA' A
#
# COMPACT_ATOMS: atom_id res chain seq x y z
N MET A 1 -4.02 -16.99 26.27
CA MET A 1 -3.81 -16.12 25.10
C MET A 1 -3.73 -17.04 23.90
N THR A 2 -4.59 -16.85 22.90
CA THR A 2 -4.65 -17.73 21.73
C THR A 2 -3.63 -17.29 20.67
N GLN A 3 -3.26 -18.17 19.74
CA GLN A 3 -2.37 -17.82 18.62
C GLN A 3 -2.91 -16.65 17.79
N LEU A 4 -4.24 -16.51 17.70
CA LEU A 4 -4.88 -15.37 17.03
C LEU A 4 -4.61 -14.04 17.75
N ASP A 5 -4.66 -14.04 19.09
CA ASP A 5 -4.42 -12.83 19.88
C ASP A 5 -2.98 -12.33 19.71
N GLU A 6 -2.01 -13.24 19.61
CA GLU A 6 -0.60 -12.91 19.37
C GLU A 6 -0.38 -12.31 17.98
N LEU A 7 -1.05 -12.85 16.95
CA LEU A 7 -0.99 -12.31 15.60
C LEU A 7 -1.62 -10.91 15.53
N ILE A 8 -2.75 -10.69 16.22
CA ILE A 8 -3.39 -9.37 16.31
C ILE A 8 -2.48 -8.36 17.03
N ALA A 9 -1.83 -8.77 18.13
CA ALA A 9 -0.90 -7.91 18.85
C ALA A 9 0.28 -7.48 17.97
N ARG A 10 0.90 -8.44 17.26
CA ARG A 10 2.00 -8.16 16.34
C ARG A 10 1.58 -7.27 15.16
N ALA A 11 0.36 -7.45 14.65
CA ALA A 11 -0.16 -6.59 13.59
C ALA A 11 -0.37 -5.14 14.04
N ARG A 12 -0.79 -4.92 15.30
CA ARG A 12 -0.93 -3.57 15.88
C ARG A 12 0.40 -2.85 16.04
N GLU A 13 1.46 -3.59 16.33
CA GLU A 13 2.81 -3.05 16.49
C GLU A 13 3.51 -2.79 15.15
N HIS A 14 3.01 -3.38 14.06
CA HIS A 14 3.60 -3.21 12.73
C HIS A 14 3.41 -1.76 12.25
N LYS A 15 4.50 -1.01 12.26
CA LYS A 15 4.57 0.34 11.68
C LYS A 15 5.09 0.22 10.26
N MET A 16 4.32 0.74 9.32
CA MET A 16 4.75 0.89 7.93
C MET A 16 5.22 2.31 7.68
N THR A 17 6.34 2.43 6.97
CA THR A 17 6.77 3.69 6.36
C THR A 17 5.75 4.15 5.32
N ALA A 18 5.80 5.44 4.96
CA ALA A 18 4.93 5.98 3.93
C ALA A 18 5.18 5.28 2.57
N SER A 19 6.44 4.99 2.24
CA SER A 19 6.84 4.25 1.04
C SER A 19 6.28 2.83 1.01
N GLU A 20 6.36 2.08 2.11
CA GLU A 20 5.77 0.73 2.21
C GLU A 20 4.25 0.77 2.06
N ARG A 21 3.60 1.78 2.65
CA ARG A 21 2.15 1.98 2.54
C ARG A 21 1.74 2.22 1.09
N ARG A 22 2.51 3.04 0.37
CA ARG A 22 2.28 3.28 -1.06
C ARG A 22 2.47 2.00 -1.88
N LEU A 23 3.55 1.25 -1.66
CA LEU A 23 3.78 -0.02 -2.37
C LEU A 23 2.66 -1.05 -2.14
N GLN A 24 2.15 -1.14 -0.92
CA GLN A 24 0.99 -1.99 -0.63
C GLN A 24 -0.26 -1.51 -1.37
N ARG A 25 -0.50 -0.19 -1.39
CA ARG A 25 -1.64 0.40 -2.10
C ARG A 25 -1.57 0.16 -3.61
N VAL A 26 -0.40 0.33 -4.22
CA VAL A 26 -0.14 0.00 -5.63
C VAL A 26 -0.47 -1.47 -5.88
N SER A 27 0.06 -2.36 -5.04
CA SER A 27 -0.17 -3.81 -5.20
C SER A 27 -1.65 -4.18 -5.08
N LEU A 28 -2.37 -3.55 -4.14
CA LEU A 28 -3.81 -3.74 -3.96
C LEU A 28 -4.59 -3.28 -5.19
N ILE A 29 -4.32 -2.07 -5.70
CA ILE A 29 -4.98 -1.52 -6.89
C ILE A 29 -4.74 -2.42 -8.10
N MET A 30 -3.50 -2.88 -8.29
CA MET A 30 -3.14 -3.76 -9.40
C MET A 30 -3.80 -5.14 -9.30
N GLY A 31 -4.02 -5.65 -8.09
CA GLY A 31 -4.73 -6.92 -7.85
C GLY A 31 -6.25 -6.81 -8.04
N LEU A 32 -6.84 -5.65 -7.77
CA LEU A 32 -8.27 -5.38 -7.98
C LEU A 32 -8.60 -4.93 -9.41
N ARG A 33 -7.58 -4.60 -10.20
CA ARG A 33 -7.74 -4.15 -11.58
C ARG A 33 -8.41 -5.25 -12.42
N GLY A 34 -9.51 -4.89 -13.09
CA GLY A 34 -10.20 -5.78 -14.03
C GLY A 34 -9.31 -6.21 -15.21
N HIS A 35 -9.56 -7.42 -15.73
CA HIS A 35 -8.78 -8.03 -16.82
C HIS A 35 -8.74 -7.21 -18.12
N SER A 36 -9.76 -6.38 -18.37
CA SER A 36 -9.85 -5.50 -19.54
C SER A 36 -9.20 -4.13 -19.34
N SER A 37 -8.65 -3.85 -18.15
CA SER A 37 -8.06 -2.54 -17.85
C SER A 37 -6.65 -2.42 -18.41
N THR A 38 -6.37 -1.28 -19.02
CA THR A 38 -5.03 -0.88 -19.50
C THR A 38 -4.20 -0.17 -18.43
N LEU A 39 -4.74 -0.02 -17.21
CA LEU A 39 -4.07 0.66 -16.11
C LEU A 39 -2.76 -0.03 -15.76
N THR A 40 -1.62 0.63 -15.94
CA THR A 40 -0.30 0.07 -15.63
C THR A 40 0.11 0.37 -14.19
N ARG A 41 1.14 -0.33 -13.70
CA ARG A 41 1.72 -0.07 -12.38
C ARG A 41 2.26 1.35 -12.28
N ASP A 42 3.06 1.77 -13.26
CA ASP A 42 3.68 3.08 -13.32
C ASP A 42 2.63 4.20 -13.29
N LYS A 43 1.49 3.98 -13.98
CA LYS A 43 0.40 4.97 -13.97
C LYS A 43 -0.27 5.07 -12.60
N VAL A 44 -0.39 3.97 -11.86
CA VAL A 44 -0.90 3.99 -10.48
C VAL A 44 0.07 4.72 -9.55
N GLU A 45 1.37 4.47 -9.70
CA GLU A 45 2.41 5.17 -8.91
C GLU A 45 2.37 6.67 -9.18
N GLU A 46 2.30 7.10 -10.44
CA GLU A 46 2.16 8.51 -10.82
C GLU A 46 0.90 9.16 -10.23
N ILE A 47 -0.26 8.51 -10.34
CA ILE A 47 -1.51 9.04 -9.78
C ILE A 47 -1.43 9.17 -8.26
N LEU A 48 -0.82 8.21 -7.57
CA LEU A 48 -0.64 8.26 -6.12
C LEU A 48 0.34 9.37 -5.71
N ASP A 49 1.38 9.60 -6.49
CA ASP A 49 2.30 10.74 -6.28
C ASP A 49 1.59 12.08 -6.42
N GLU A 50 0.67 12.21 -7.39
CA GLU A 50 -0.13 13.43 -7.61
C GLU A 50 -1.17 13.65 -6.51
N THR A 51 -1.83 12.59 -6.05
CA THR A 51 -2.94 12.70 -5.08
C THR A 51 -2.49 12.75 -3.62
N GLU A 52 -1.42 12.04 -3.26
CA GLU A 52 -0.89 12.02 -1.90
C GLU A 52 0.22 13.07 -1.68
N GLY A 53 0.71 13.69 -2.77
CA GLY A 53 1.87 14.58 -2.75
C GLY A 53 3.21 13.84 -2.68
N ARG A 54 4.26 14.51 -3.16
CA ARG A 54 5.66 14.02 -3.12
C ARG A 54 6.26 14.03 -1.70
N GLU A 55 5.61 14.62 -0.70
CA GLU A 55 6.15 14.76 0.66
C GLU A 55 6.13 13.48 1.50
N ALA A 56 5.56 12.38 1.00
CA ALA A 56 5.69 11.07 1.63
C ALA A 56 7.12 10.47 1.56
N HIS A 57 8.08 11.15 0.91
CA HIS A 57 9.42 10.64 0.61
C HIS A 57 10.52 10.97 1.64
N ALA A 58 10.22 11.67 2.73
CA ALA A 58 11.22 12.04 3.74
C ALA A 58 10.81 11.61 5.15
N ALA A 59 10.94 10.31 5.46
CA ALA A 59 11.10 9.77 6.81
C ALA A 59 11.66 8.35 6.75
#